data_AF-A0A6H0ZMY9-F1
#
_entry.id   AF-A0A6H0ZMY9-F1
#
_cell.length_a   1.000
_cell.length_b   1.000
_cell.length_c   1.000
_cell.angle_alpha   90.00
_cell.angle_beta   90.00
_cell.angle_gamma   90.00
#
_symmetry.space_group_name_H-M   'P 1'
#
loop_
_entity.id
_entity.type
_entity.pdbx_description
1 polymer ?
#
loop_
_entity_poly.entity_id
_entity_poly.type
_entity_poly.pdbx_seq_one_letter_code
_entity_poly.pdbx_strand_id
1 'polypeptide(L)'
;MIEFLKLALPSARSGGWEHLHISAYEAACDGLVALGSAGDVDGGASPVSEPKLPVVFPRWDDIATVVVSLAGQAGLLEYRAFVSARDQTKATVVLRPNIRAANGSGPAYLASEAFPAFLSLGMVLDGRWTDIAETILWRDFPDAWGIDFTKDHRFIAACNEALTSVPDDVAADIKRLATVSDEDINEWLELAERHAPTPKTREDALKSLYFWARFGLDRLFHKRWRLSDGWLSVDESKRALIIQHDPVAIHMRGEFMSRYMPESPFLAE
;
A
#
# COMPACT_ATOMS: atom_id res chain seq x y z
N MET A 1 9.33 -15.29 6.92
CA MET A 1 8.72 -14.35 5.95
C MET A 1 8.94 -14.73 4.48
N ILE A 2 10.17 -14.90 3.96
CA ILE A 2 10.41 -15.22 2.53
C ILE A 2 9.64 -16.47 2.10
N GLU A 3 9.74 -17.54 2.87
CA GLU A 3 9.01 -18.79 2.58
C GLU A 3 7.49 -18.60 2.58
N PHE A 4 6.96 -17.72 3.43
CA PHE A 4 5.55 -17.38 3.40
C PHE A 4 5.16 -16.68 2.10
N LEU A 5 5.94 -15.68 1.64
CA LEU A 5 5.68 -15.00 0.37
C LEU A 5 5.64 -16.01 -0.80
N LYS A 6 6.62 -16.90 -0.86
CA LYS A 6 6.70 -17.93 -1.91
C LYS A 6 5.52 -18.91 -1.90
N LEU A 7 4.99 -19.23 -0.72
CA LEU A 7 3.90 -20.22 -0.56
C LEU A 7 2.52 -19.60 -0.78
N ALA A 8 2.34 -18.34 -0.39
CA ALA A 8 1.05 -17.65 -0.50
C ALA A 8 0.84 -16.98 -1.87
N LEU A 9 1.90 -16.75 -2.64
CA LEU A 9 1.80 -16.25 -4.01
C LEU A 9 1.27 -17.32 -4.98
N PRO A 10 0.44 -16.93 -5.97
CA PRO A 10 0.05 -17.83 -7.06
C PRO A 10 1.26 -18.31 -7.86
N SER A 11 1.32 -19.62 -8.14
CA SER A 11 2.39 -20.19 -8.96
C SER A 11 2.18 -19.89 -10.45
N ALA A 12 3.25 -19.48 -11.14
CA ALA A 12 3.26 -19.30 -12.58
C ALA A 12 3.34 -20.64 -13.32
N ARG A 13 2.72 -20.75 -14.50
CA ARG A 13 2.82 -21.97 -15.35
C ARG A 13 4.25 -22.25 -15.82
N SER A 14 5.04 -21.20 -16.02
CA SER A 14 6.44 -21.26 -16.45
C SER A 14 7.43 -21.53 -15.32
N GLY A 15 6.94 -21.69 -14.09
CA GLY A 15 7.75 -21.66 -12.87
C GLY A 15 7.88 -20.23 -12.32
N GLY A 16 7.97 -20.12 -11.00
CA GLY A 16 7.93 -18.83 -10.28
C GLY A 16 6.53 -18.44 -9.83
N TRP A 17 6.28 -17.14 -9.75
CA TRP A 17 5.07 -16.56 -9.16
C TRP A 17 4.44 -15.52 -10.10
N GLU A 18 3.12 -15.51 -10.21
CA GLU A 18 2.35 -14.52 -10.97
C GLU A 18 1.69 -13.52 -10.02
N HIS A 19 1.74 -12.23 -10.36
CA HIS A 19 1.04 -11.22 -9.57
C HIS A 19 -0.40 -10.96 -10.03
N LEU A 20 -0.79 -11.45 -11.23
CA LEU A 20 -2.17 -11.36 -11.76
C LEU A 20 -2.76 -9.93 -11.79
N HIS A 21 -1.90 -8.91 -11.81
CA HIS A 21 -2.24 -7.49 -11.62
C HIS A 21 -3.06 -7.20 -10.34
N ILE A 22 -2.85 -8.00 -9.29
CA ILE A 22 -3.44 -7.79 -7.96
C ILE A 22 -2.38 -7.14 -7.07
N SER A 23 -2.69 -5.96 -6.51
CA SER A 23 -1.71 -5.14 -5.77
C SER A 23 -0.98 -5.87 -4.64
N ALA A 24 -1.67 -6.73 -3.89
CA ALA A 24 -1.03 -7.51 -2.82
C ALA A 24 -0.02 -8.54 -3.37
N TYR A 25 -0.31 -9.14 -4.52
CA TYR A 25 0.62 -10.06 -5.18
C TYR A 25 1.75 -9.33 -5.88
N GLU A 26 1.49 -8.16 -6.47
CA GLU A 26 2.52 -7.28 -7.05
C GLU A 26 3.55 -6.90 -5.98
N ALA A 27 3.08 -6.38 -4.85
CA ALA A 27 3.94 -5.99 -3.75
C ALA A 27 4.71 -7.19 -3.12
N ALA A 28 4.12 -8.39 -3.14
CA ALA A 28 4.80 -9.61 -2.70
C ALA A 28 5.86 -10.11 -3.67
N CYS A 29 5.63 -10.02 -4.99
CA CYS A 29 6.64 -10.27 -6.02
C CYS A 29 7.80 -9.27 -5.88
N ASP A 30 7.51 -7.97 -5.77
CA ASP A 30 8.50 -6.93 -5.51
C ASP A 30 9.28 -7.20 -4.21
N GLY A 31 8.59 -7.67 -3.17
CA GLY A 31 9.20 -8.07 -1.91
C GLY A 31 10.19 -9.24 -2.08
N LEU A 32 9.85 -10.26 -2.87
CA LEU A 32 10.77 -11.37 -3.17
C LEU A 32 12.00 -10.92 -3.94
N VAL A 33 11.83 -9.98 -4.89
CA VAL A 33 12.92 -9.38 -5.65
C VAL A 33 13.83 -8.57 -4.73
N ALA A 34 13.26 -7.68 -3.92
CA ALA A 34 14.00 -6.84 -2.98
C ALA A 34 14.75 -7.64 -1.90
N LEU A 35 14.25 -8.83 -1.54
CA LEU A 35 14.91 -9.76 -0.61
C LEU A 35 15.92 -10.68 -1.31
N GLY A 36 16.20 -10.48 -2.60
CA GLY A 36 17.18 -11.24 -3.37
C GLY A 36 16.82 -12.71 -3.57
N SER A 37 15.52 -13.03 -3.46
CA SER A 37 14.99 -14.40 -3.64
C SER A 37 14.41 -14.65 -5.02
N ALA A 38 14.17 -13.59 -5.79
CA ALA A 38 13.63 -13.66 -7.15
C ALA A 38 14.19 -12.54 -8.04
N GLY A 39 14.08 -12.74 -9.35
CA GLY A 39 14.23 -11.70 -10.36
C GLY A 39 12.86 -11.19 -10.81
N ASP A 40 12.80 -9.90 -11.14
CA ASP A 40 11.61 -9.27 -11.71
C ASP A 40 11.36 -9.77 -13.13
N VAL A 41 10.10 -10.08 -13.44
CA VAL A 41 9.64 -10.50 -14.77
C VAL A 41 8.29 -9.87 -15.04
N ASP A 42 7.96 -9.66 -16.32
CA ASP A 42 6.65 -9.14 -16.69
C ASP A 42 5.53 -10.04 -16.14
N GLY A 43 4.63 -9.46 -15.35
CA GLY A 43 3.51 -10.18 -14.73
C GLY A 43 3.85 -10.95 -13.45
N GLY A 44 5.07 -10.89 -12.89
CA GLY A 44 5.39 -11.65 -11.68
C GLY A 44 6.84 -11.62 -11.20
N ALA A 45 7.28 -12.73 -10.60
CA ALA A 45 8.66 -12.92 -10.12
C ALA A 45 9.15 -14.34 -10.41
N SER A 46 10.43 -14.49 -10.75
CA SER A 46 11.05 -15.77 -11.07
C SER A 46 12.15 -16.13 -10.08
N PRO A 47 12.23 -17.38 -9.57
CA PRO A 47 13.27 -17.76 -8.61
C PRO A 47 14.67 -17.62 -9.21
N VAL A 48 15.61 -17.12 -8.41
CA VAL A 48 17.03 -17.11 -8.76
C VAL A 48 17.70 -18.42 -8.33
N SER A 49 18.68 -18.88 -9.11
CA SER A 49 19.42 -20.11 -8.83
C SER A 49 20.22 -20.06 -7.52
N GLU A 50 20.74 -18.88 -7.16
CA GLU A 50 21.47 -18.64 -5.92
C GLU A 50 20.84 -17.47 -5.14
N PRO A 51 19.80 -17.72 -4.33
CA PRO A 51 19.19 -16.69 -3.50
C PRO A 51 20.22 -16.12 -2.52
N LYS A 52 20.39 -14.80 -2.51
CA LYS A 52 21.30 -14.10 -1.59
C LYS A 52 20.57 -12.93 -0.97
N LEU A 53 20.50 -12.93 0.36
CA LEU A 53 19.91 -11.82 1.09
C LEU A 53 20.67 -10.53 0.76
N PRO A 54 19.96 -9.40 0.58
CA PRO A 54 20.59 -8.14 0.27
C PRO A 54 21.42 -7.66 1.47
N VAL A 55 22.51 -6.95 1.20
CA VAL A 55 23.30 -6.29 2.25
C VAL A 55 22.47 -5.21 2.95
N VAL A 56 21.64 -4.51 2.19
CA VAL A 56 20.70 -3.50 2.68
C VAL A 56 19.29 -4.01 2.47
N PHE A 57 18.59 -4.31 3.55
CA PHE A 57 17.23 -4.84 3.47
C PHE A 57 16.22 -3.78 3.03
N PRO A 58 15.12 -4.19 2.35
CA PRO A 58 13.95 -3.35 2.24
C PRO A 58 13.47 -2.92 3.63
N ARG A 59 12.70 -1.83 3.69
CA ARG A 59 12.20 -1.34 4.96
C ARG A 59 11.31 -2.39 5.64
N TRP A 60 11.47 -2.52 6.96
CA TRP A 60 10.77 -3.55 7.73
C TRP A 60 9.25 -3.32 7.73
N ASP A 61 8.82 -2.06 7.84
CA ASP A 61 7.41 -1.67 7.83
C ASP A 61 6.73 -2.01 6.49
N ASP A 62 7.40 -1.75 5.38
CA ASP A 62 6.90 -2.13 4.05
C ASP A 62 6.77 -3.64 3.90
N ILE A 63 7.81 -4.39 4.30
CA ILE A 63 7.77 -5.84 4.28
C ILE A 63 6.66 -6.40 5.16
N ALA A 64 6.43 -5.81 6.34
CA ALA A 64 5.37 -6.23 7.23
C ALA A 64 4.00 -5.98 6.59
N THR A 65 3.79 -4.82 5.97
CA THR A 65 2.57 -4.52 5.21
C THR A 65 2.36 -5.50 4.06
N VAL A 66 3.40 -5.81 3.27
CA VAL A 66 3.32 -6.83 2.20
C VAL A 66 2.85 -8.19 2.74
N VAL A 67 3.39 -8.62 3.89
CA VAL A 67 2.95 -9.88 4.53
C VAL A 67 1.49 -9.82 4.98
N VAL A 68 1.05 -8.70 5.55
CA VAL A 68 -0.35 -8.51 5.97
C VAL A 68 -1.29 -8.55 4.76
N SER A 69 -1.03 -7.74 3.73
CA SER A 69 -1.89 -7.65 2.55
C SER A 69 -1.92 -8.96 1.77
N LEU A 70 -0.78 -9.68 1.65
CA LEU A 70 -0.76 -11.00 1.03
C LEU A 70 -1.57 -12.02 1.84
N ALA A 71 -1.46 -12.01 3.17
CA ALA A 71 -2.23 -12.91 4.02
C ALA A 71 -3.74 -12.64 3.91
N GLY A 72 -4.15 -11.37 3.86
CA GLY A 72 -5.54 -10.99 3.62
C GLY A 72 -6.03 -11.45 2.25
N GLN A 73 -5.27 -11.17 1.19
CA GLN A 73 -5.58 -11.55 -0.18
C GLN A 73 -5.69 -13.07 -0.38
N ALA A 74 -4.86 -13.85 0.33
CA ALA A 74 -4.87 -15.32 0.31
C ALA A 74 -5.92 -15.95 1.24
N GLY A 75 -6.71 -15.15 1.99
CA GLY A 75 -7.69 -15.65 2.97
C GLY A 75 -7.05 -16.29 4.21
N LEU A 76 -5.79 -15.98 4.48
CA LEU A 76 -5.03 -16.49 5.63
C LEU A 76 -5.11 -15.55 6.85
N LEU A 77 -5.48 -14.30 6.63
CA LEU A 77 -5.78 -13.32 7.67
C LEU A 77 -7.21 -12.82 7.47
N GLU A 78 -8.00 -12.85 8.54
CA GLU A 78 -9.33 -12.25 8.52
C GLU A 78 -9.62 -11.47 9.81
N TYR A 79 -9.99 -10.21 9.67
CA TYR A 79 -10.34 -9.36 10.79
C TYR A 79 -11.70 -9.72 11.39
N ARG A 80 -11.84 -9.47 12.69
CA ARG A 80 -13.09 -9.71 13.43
C ARG A 80 -13.52 -8.43 14.13
N ALA A 81 -14.82 -8.21 14.17
CA ALA A 81 -15.39 -7.11 14.92
C ALA A 81 -15.12 -7.27 16.43
N PHE A 82 -15.02 -6.14 17.13
CA PHE A 82 -15.02 -6.16 18.59
C PHE A 82 -16.31 -6.80 19.09
N VAL A 83 -16.23 -7.56 20.19
CA VAL A 83 -17.37 -8.35 20.74
C VAL A 83 -18.58 -7.47 21.09
N SER A 84 -18.41 -6.15 21.19
CA SER A 84 -19.48 -5.16 21.41
C SER A 84 -20.16 -4.63 20.14
N ALA A 85 -19.65 -4.94 18.93
CA ALA A 85 -20.28 -4.56 17.67
C ALA A 85 -21.42 -5.55 17.34
N ARG A 86 -22.60 -5.28 17.92
CA ARG A 86 -23.84 -6.00 17.62
C ARG A 86 -24.27 -5.72 16.18
N ASP A 87 -24.05 -6.69 15.30
CA ASP A 87 -25.03 -7.25 14.33
C ASP A 87 -24.27 -8.12 13.33
N GLN A 88 -24.15 -9.41 13.61
CA GLN A 88 -23.64 -10.38 12.63
C GLN A 88 -24.82 -11.12 11.98
N THR A 89 -25.56 -10.43 11.13
CA THR A 89 -26.47 -11.05 10.16
C THR A 89 -25.72 -11.32 8.86
N LYS A 90 -24.90 -12.37 8.86
CA LYS A 90 -24.61 -13.20 7.67
C LYS A 90 -23.76 -14.41 8.07
N ALA A 91 -24.40 -15.57 8.01
CA ALA A 91 -23.78 -16.87 8.21
C ALA A 91 -22.77 -17.16 7.08
N THR A 92 -21.49 -16.93 7.37
CA THR A 92 -20.38 -17.71 6.82
C THR A 92 -19.75 -18.46 7.99
N VAL A 93 -18.96 -19.51 7.74
CA VAL A 93 -18.23 -20.21 8.81
C VAL A 93 -17.23 -19.22 9.43
N VAL A 94 -17.65 -18.50 10.47
CA VAL A 94 -16.82 -17.49 11.11
C VAL A 94 -15.72 -18.23 11.87
N LEU A 95 -14.53 -18.31 11.29
CA LEU A 95 -13.35 -18.82 11.98
C LEU A 95 -13.13 -17.96 13.23
N ARG A 96 -13.07 -18.60 14.40
CA ARG A 96 -12.95 -17.87 15.67
C ARG A 96 -11.61 -17.12 15.71
N PRO A 97 -11.57 -15.88 16.24
CA PRO A 97 -10.31 -15.17 16.37
C PRO A 97 -9.33 -15.95 17.25
N ASN A 98 -8.12 -16.16 16.75
CA ASN A 98 -7.00 -16.72 17.49
C ASN A 98 -5.93 -15.65 17.82
N ILE A 99 -6.05 -14.44 17.26
CA ILE A 99 -5.33 -13.24 17.67
C ILE A 99 -6.28 -12.34 18.44
N ARG A 100 -5.92 -12.02 19.69
CA ARG A 100 -6.70 -11.14 20.57
C ARG A 100 -6.35 -9.68 20.30
N ALA A 101 -7.36 -8.82 20.47
CA ALA A 101 -7.19 -7.37 20.43
C ALA A 101 -6.16 -6.89 21.48
N ALA A 102 -5.33 -5.93 21.07
CA ALA A 102 -4.31 -5.28 21.88
C ALA A 102 -3.78 -4.04 21.13
N ASN A 103 -3.25 -3.06 21.88
CA ASN A 103 -2.54 -1.88 21.33
C ASN A 103 -3.32 -1.16 20.21
N GLY A 104 -4.58 -0.83 20.47
CA GLY A 104 -5.46 -0.19 19.48
C GLY A 104 -5.95 -1.11 18.36
N SER A 105 -5.37 -2.29 18.16
CA SER A 105 -5.74 -3.24 17.11
C SER A 105 -6.82 -4.22 17.57
N GLY A 106 -7.80 -4.50 16.70
CA GLY A 106 -8.92 -5.40 16.98
C GLY A 106 -8.56 -6.89 16.87
N PRO A 107 -9.51 -7.79 17.16
CA PRO A 107 -9.27 -9.23 17.07
C PRO A 107 -9.20 -9.70 15.60
N ALA A 108 -8.51 -10.82 15.36
CA ALA A 108 -8.43 -11.43 14.05
C ALA A 108 -8.27 -12.96 14.12
N TYR A 109 -8.58 -13.62 13.01
CA TYR A 109 -8.13 -14.97 12.73
C TYR A 109 -6.88 -14.92 11.84
N LEU A 110 -5.87 -15.69 12.19
CA LEU A 110 -4.65 -15.88 11.42
C LEU A 110 -4.40 -17.38 11.22
N ALA A 111 -4.35 -17.84 9.98
CA ALA A 111 -4.07 -19.23 9.64
C ALA A 111 -2.67 -19.66 10.10
N SER A 112 -2.51 -20.95 10.41
CA SER A 112 -1.25 -21.53 10.89
C SER A 112 -0.07 -21.30 9.94
N GLU A 113 -0.34 -21.25 8.64
CA GLU A 113 0.60 -21.09 7.54
C GLU A 113 1.23 -19.69 7.53
N ALA A 114 0.46 -18.67 7.93
CA ALA A 114 0.92 -17.29 8.02
C ALA A 114 1.57 -16.96 9.37
N PHE A 115 1.23 -17.70 10.43
CA PHE A 115 1.66 -17.41 11.80
C PHE A 115 3.19 -17.24 11.96
N PRO A 116 4.07 -18.11 11.39
CA PRO A 116 5.51 -17.94 11.51
C PRO A 116 6.03 -16.64 10.89
N ALA A 117 5.39 -16.14 9.82
CA ALA A 117 5.78 -14.88 9.19
C ALA A 117 5.46 -13.70 10.11
N PHE A 118 4.26 -13.65 10.66
CA PHE A 118 3.82 -12.61 11.59
C PHE A 118 4.65 -12.62 12.88
N LEU A 119 4.97 -13.80 13.43
CA LEU A 119 5.85 -13.93 14.57
C LEU A 119 7.28 -13.43 14.24
N SER A 120 7.84 -13.83 13.08
CA SER A 120 9.19 -13.42 12.69
C SER A 120 9.35 -11.91 12.47
N LEU A 121 8.25 -11.24 12.13
CA LEU A 121 8.20 -9.79 11.98
C LEU A 121 7.91 -9.07 13.29
N GLY A 122 7.64 -9.79 14.39
CA GLY A 122 7.28 -9.20 15.67
C GLY A 122 5.86 -8.63 15.70
N MET A 123 5.00 -9.00 14.76
CA MET A 123 3.61 -8.51 14.66
C MET A 123 2.69 -9.14 15.71
N VAL A 124 3.02 -10.37 16.13
CA VAL A 124 2.23 -11.15 17.09
C VAL A 124 3.12 -11.67 18.20
N LEU A 125 2.69 -11.51 19.45
CA LEU A 125 3.31 -12.10 20.63
C LEU A 125 2.22 -12.61 21.58
N ASP A 126 2.37 -13.82 22.11
CA ASP A 126 1.41 -14.46 23.04
C ASP A 126 -0.06 -14.42 22.58
N GLY A 127 -0.28 -14.58 21.27
CA GLY A 127 -1.60 -14.57 20.64
C GLY A 127 -2.28 -13.19 20.63
N ARG A 128 -1.50 -12.11 20.65
CA ARG A 128 -1.96 -10.71 20.61
C ARG A 128 -1.17 -9.93 19.58
N TRP A 129 -1.79 -8.89 19.01
CA TRP A 129 -1.07 -7.87 18.26
C TRP A 129 -0.08 -7.14 19.17
N THR A 130 1.13 -6.94 18.69
CA THR A 130 2.13 -6.08 19.35
C THR A 130 1.81 -4.61 19.12
N ASP A 131 2.53 -3.71 19.78
CA ASP A 131 2.43 -2.28 19.59
C ASP A 131 2.93 -1.84 18.20
N ILE A 132 4.03 -2.44 17.73
CA ILE A 132 4.58 -2.19 16.40
C ILE A 132 3.63 -2.63 15.27
N ALA A 133 2.69 -3.53 15.55
CA ALA A 133 1.73 -4.01 14.56
C ALA A 133 0.65 -2.97 14.23
N GLU A 134 0.34 -2.06 15.16
CA GLU A 134 -0.82 -1.16 15.04
C GLU A 134 -0.75 -0.30 13.77
N THR A 135 0.38 0.39 13.55
CA THR A 135 0.54 1.27 12.40
C THR A 135 0.71 0.51 11.08
N ILE A 136 1.19 -0.74 11.12
CA ILE A 136 1.22 -1.62 9.95
C ILE A 136 -0.21 -2.03 9.57
N LEU A 137 -1.05 -2.34 10.56
CA LEU A 137 -2.45 -2.72 10.35
C LEU A 137 -3.32 -1.55 9.88
N TRP A 138 -2.94 -0.30 10.17
CA TRP A 138 -3.56 0.87 9.54
C TRP A 138 -3.37 0.88 8.02
N ARG A 139 -2.25 0.33 7.52
CA ARG A 139 -1.95 0.20 6.08
C ARG A 139 -2.73 -0.93 5.39
N ASP A 140 -3.53 -1.68 6.14
CA ASP A 140 -4.52 -2.62 5.59
C ASP A 140 -5.96 -2.14 5.85
N PHE A 141 -6.12 -1.14 6.73
CA PHE A 141 -7.37 -0.44 7.10
C PHE A 141 -8.60 -1.35 7.26
N PRO A 142 -8.61 -2.22 8.28
CA PRO A 142 -9.65 -3.23 8.45
C PRO A 142 -11.00 -2.64 8.87
N ASP A 143 -11.96 -2.60 7.93
CA ASP A 143 -13.35 -2.16 8.16
C ASP A 143 -14.00 -2.82 9.39
N ALA A 144 -13.69 -4.10 9.62
CA ALA A 144 -14.24 -4.88 10.72
C ALA A 144 -13.98 -4.26 12.11
N TRP A 145 -12.92 -3.46 12.25
CA TRP A 145 -12.58 -2.82 13.52
C TRP A 145 -13.25 -1.46 13.70
N GLY A 146 -13.71 -0.81 12.63
CA GLY A 146 -14.32 0.52 12.69
C GLY A 146 -13.38 1.59 13.28
N ILE A 147 -12.08 1.41 13.11
CA ILE A 147 -11.05 2.35 13.61
C ILE A 147 -10.74 3.34 12.50
N ASP A 148 -10.85 4.62 12.81
CA ASP A 148 -10.49 5.70 11.91
C ASP A 148 -9.14 6.31 12.35
N PHE A 149 -8.05 5.84 11.73
CA PHE A 149 -6.70 6.30 12.06
C PHE A 149 -6.46 7.76 11.65
N THR A 150 -7.27 8.34 10.76
CA THR A 150 -7.07 9.72 10.28
C THR A 150 -7.31 10.75 11.38
N LYS A 151 -8.04 10.35 12.43
CA LYS A 151 -8.30 11.14 13.63
C LYS A 151 -7.26 10.93 14.73
N ASP A 152 -6.34 9.99 14.57
CA ASP A 152 -5.29 9.72 15.56
C ASP A 152 -4.26 10.86 15.55
N HIS A 153 -3.87 11.32 16.73
CA HIS A 153 -2.88 12.37 16.91
C HIS A 153 -1.55 12.10 16.20
N ARG A 154 -1.14 10.83 16.05
CA ARG A 154 0.09 10.44 15.33
C ARG A 154 -0.03 10.74 13.84
N PHE A 155 -1.17 10.43 13.22
CA PHE A 155 -1.42 10.73 11.82
C PHE A 155 -1.50 12.25 11.59
N ILE A 156 -2.25 12.97 12.43
CA ILE A 156 -2.36 14.43 12.35
C ILE A 156 -1.00 15.10 12.50
N ALA A 157 -0.18 14.67 13.46
CA ALA A 157 1.17 15.18 13.65
C ALA A 157 2.05 14.94 12.42
N ALA A 158 1.98 13.73 11.85
CA ALA A 158 2.73 13.39 10.65
C ALA A 158 2.30 14.21 9.42
N CYS A 159 1.01 14.53 9.28
CA CYS A 159 0.53 15.45 8.22
C CYS A 159 1.14 16.85 8.38
N ASN A 160 1.14 17.37 9.61
CA ASN A 160 1.67 18.70 9.89
C ASN A 160 3.18 18.77 9.64
N GLU A 161 3.91 17.74 10.06
CA GLU A 161 5.34 17.61 9.81
C GLU A 161 5.63 17.55 8.31
N ALA A 162 4.88 16.73 7.56
CA ALA A 162 5.04 16.60 6.11
C ALA A 162 4.87 17.95 5.38
N LEU A 163 3.90 18.78 5.81
CA LEU A 163 3.66 20.12 5.25
C LEU A 163 4.81 21.09 5.49
N THR A 164 5.48 21.00 6.65
CA THR A 164 6.57 21.93 7.01
C THR A 164 7.95 21.47 6.57
N SER A 165 8.10 20.22 6.12
CA SER A 165 9.39 19.59 5.82
C SER A 165 9.51 19.07 4.37
N VAL A 166 8.67 19.55 3.44
CA VAL A 166 8.68 19.10 2.04
C VAL A 166 10.06 19.34 1.40
N PRO A 167 10.77 18.29 0.94
CA PRO A 167 12.02 18.45 0.21
C PRO A 167 11.83 19.12 -1.15
N ASP A 168 12.83 19.88 -1.62
CA ASP A 168 12.76 20.60 -2.90
C ASP A 168 12.50 19.67 -4.10
N ASP A 169 13.08 18.47 -4.11
CA ASP A 169 12.85 17.47 -5.16
C ASP A 169 11.39 16.99 -5.17
N VAL A 170 10.83 16.75 -3.98
CA VAL A 170 9.43 16.35 -3.81
C VAL A 170 8.49 17.49 -4.20
N ALA A 171 8.77 18.73 -3.79
CA ALA A 171 8.00 19.90 -4.16
C ALA A 171 7.98 20.12 -5.69
N ALA A 172 9.11 19.92 -6.35
CA ALA A 172 9.22 19.98 -7.81
C ALA A 172 8.40 18.88 -8.50
N ASP A 173 8.44 17.65 -7.98
CA ASP A 173 7.64 16.53 -8.49
C ASP A 173 6.14 16.76 -8.29
N ILE A 174 5.71 17.25 -7.12
CA ILE A 174 4.31 17.62 -6.86
C ILE A 174 3.86 18.66 -7.89
N LYS A 175 4.63 19.74 -8.07
CA LYS A 175 4.28 20.80 -9.02
C LYS A 175 4.15 20.26 -10.45
N ARG A 176 5.06 19.39 -10.87
CA ARG A 176 5.04 18.75 -12.18
C ARG A 176 3.80 17.87 -12.36
N LEU A 177 3.44 17.08 -11.36
CA LEU A 177 2.27 16.20 -11.40
C LEU A 177 0.94 16.96 -11.30
N ALA A 178 0.91 18.07 -10.58
CA ALA A 178 -0.27 18.89 -10.37
C ALA A 178 -0.62 19.78 -11.58
N THR A 179 0.35 20.06 -12.46
CA THR A 179 0.14 20.96 -13.59
C THR A 179 -0.50 20.19 -14.75
N VAL A 180 -1.73 20.56 -15.09
CA VAL A 180 -2.41 20.13 -16.32
C VAL A 180 -2.60 21.36 -17.20
N SER A 181 -1.91 21.39 -18.34
CA SER A 181 -1.96 22.48 -19.30
C SER A 181 -2.98 22.22 -20.42
N ASP A 182 -3.35 23.27 -21.17
CA ASP A 182 -4.18 23.10 -22.37
C ASP A 182 -3.44 22.30 -23.47
N GLU A 183 -2.10 22.29 -23.46
CA GLU A 183 -1.29 21.44 -24.34
C GLU A 183 -1.52 19.96 -24.03
N ASP A 184 -1.45 19.56 -22.76
CA ASP A 184 -1.72 18.18 -22.32
C ASP A 184 -3.13 17.72 -22.73
N ILE A 185 -4.12 18.62 -22.64
CA ILE A 185 -5.50 18.36 -23.04
C ILE A 185 -5.59 18.12 -24.55
N ASN A 186 -4.96 18.97 -25.35
CA ASN A 186 -4.98 18.86 -26.80
C ASN A 186 -4.26 17.59 -27.27
N GLU A 187 -3.07 17.29 -26.71
CA GLU A 187 -2.34 16.05 -27.02
C GLU A 187 -3.16 14.80 -26.70
N TRP A 188 -3.85 14.79 -25.55
CA TRP A 188 -4.72 13.69 -25.17
C TRP A 188 -5.89 13.53 -26.15
N LEU A 189 -6.51 14.64 -26.58
CA LEU A 189 -7.61 14.64 -27.54
C LEU A 189 -7.16 14.14 -28.92
N GLU A 190 -6.00 14.59 -29.42
CA GLU A 190 -5.43 14.11 -30.69
C GLU A 190 -5.10 12.61 -30.65
N LEU A 191 -4.65 12.10 -29.50
CA LEU A 191 -4.46 10.67 -29.31
C LEU A 191 -5.81 9.93 -29.31
N ALA A 192 -6.81 10.48 -28.62
CA ALA A 192 -8.14 9.89 -28.55
C ALA A 192 -8.84 9.86 -29.92
N GLU A 193 -8.69 10.88 -30.77
CA GLU A 193 -9.24 10.88 -32.13
C GLU A 193 -8.72 9.71 -32.99
N ARG A 194 -7.49 9.25 -32.73
CA ARG A 194 -6.87 8.14 -33.48
C ARG A 194 -7.30 6.75 -33.00
N HIS A 195 -7.68 6.62 -31.73
CA HIS A 195 -7.82 5.30 -31.09
C HIS A 195 -9.16 5.07 -30.37
N ALA A 196 -9.89 6.12 -30.02
CA ALA A 196 -11.14 6.00 -29.29
C ALA A 196 -12.29 5.61 -30.25
N PRO A 197 -13.20 4.72 -29.81
CA PRO A 197 -14.34 4.30 -30.62
C PRO A 197 -15.40 5.41 -30.80
N THR A 198 -15.35 6.45 -29.97
CA THR A 198 -16.27 7.58 -29.99
C THR A 198 -15.50 8.90 -29.84
N PRO A 199 -16.00 10.02 -30.39
CA PRO A 199 -15.44 11.33 -30.12
C PRO A 199 -15.30 11.57 -28.62
N LYS A 200 -14.17 12.14 -28.20
CA LYS A 200 -13.91 12.51 -26.81
C LYS A 200 -13.98 14.01 -26.64
N THR A 201 -14.33 14.41 -25.42
CA THR A 201 -14.50 15.81 -25.05
C THR A 201 -13.33 16.28 -24.18
N ARG A 202 -13.19 17.60 -24.05
CA ARG A 202 -12.27 18.21 -23.08
C ARG A 202 -12.51 17.69 -21.65
N GLU A 203 -13.76 17.42 -21.28
CA GLU A 203 -14.08 16.87 -19.96
C GLU A 203 -13.54 15.43 -19.79
N ASP A 204 -13.60 14.60 -20.84
CA ASP A 204 -13.00 13.26 -20.80
C ASP A 204 -11.48 13.34 -20.64
N ALA A 205 -10.84 14.26 -21.36
CA ALA A 205 -9.41 14.51 -21.23
C ALA A 205 -9.05 14.92 -19.80
N LEU A 206 -9.75 15.90 -19.23
CA LEU A 206 -9.53 16.34 -17.85
C LEU A 206 -9.72 15.21 -16.84
N LYS A 207 -10.78 14.39 -16.95
CA LYS A 207 -10.98 13.23 -16.06
C LYS A 207 -9.80 12.27 -16.12
N SER A 208 -9.31 11.97 -17.32
CA SER A 208 -8.16 11.09 -17.50
C SER A 208 -6.87 11.72 -16.97
N LEU A 209 -6.59 12.98 -17.27
CA LEU A 209 -5.38 13.68 -16.83
C LEU A 209 -5.36 13.86 -15.31
N TYR A 210 -6.49 14.20 -14.70
CA TYR A 210 -6.63 14.29 -13.24
C TYR A 210 -6.48 12.94 -12.55
N PHE A 211 -6.97 11.86 -13.16
CA PHE A 211 -6.69 10.50 -12.69
C PHE A 211 -5.18 10.22 -12.69
N TRP A 212 -4.48 10.51 -13.78
CA TRP A 212 -3.04 10.27 -13.87
C TRP A 212 -2.21 11.16 -12.96
N ALA A 213 -2.62 12.41 -12.75
CA ALA A 213 -2.02 13.31 -11.78
C ALA A 213 -2.12 12.74 -10.35
N ARG A 214 -3.31 12.33 -9.92
CA ARG A 214 -3.53 11.67 -8.63
C ARG A 214 -2.74 10.39 -8.49
N PHE A 215 -2.79 9.52 -9.50
CA PHE A 215 -2.04 8.27 -9.50
C PHE A 215 -0.52 8.50 -9.37
N GLY A 216 0.00 9.52 -10.04
CA GLY A 216 1.38 9.95 -9.90
C GLY A 216 1.71 10.42 -8.48
N LEU A 217 0.82 11.19 -7.85
CA LEU A 217 0.96 11.61 -6.46
C LEU A 217 0.88 10.42 -5.49
N ASP A 218 -0.06 9.50 -5.67
CA ASP A 218 -0.13 8.28 -4.86
C ASP A 218 1.21 7.53 -4.92
N ARG A 219 1.77 7.33 -6.13
CA ARG A 219 3.11 6.71 -6.28
C ARG A 219 4.21 7.51 -5.59
N LEU A 220 4.15 8.84 -5.62
CA LEU A 220 5.11 9.69 -4.93
C LEU A 220 5.05 9.44 -3.41
N PHE A 221 3.86 9.45 -2.81
CA PHE A 221 3.67 9.17 -1.38
C PHE A 221 4.04 7.74 -1.00
N HIS A 222 3.62 6.74 -1.79
CA HIS A 222 3.99 5.34 -1.59
C HIS A 222 5.52 5.14 -1.56
N LYS A 223 6.28 5.94 -2.31
CA LYS A 223 7.75 5.81 -2.41
C LYS A 223 8.52 6.71 -1.46
N ARG A 224 8.05 7.94 -1.23
CA ARG A 224 8.84 9.01 -0.59
C ARG A 224 8.36 9.37 0.81
N TRP A 225 7.25 8.81 1.31
CA TRP A 225 6.73 9.22 2.62
C TRP A 225 6.38 8.02 3.52
N ARG A 226 6.68 8.09 4.82
CA ARG A 226 6.31 7.08 5.82
C ARG A 226 5.79 7.74 7.09
N LEU A 227 4.82 7.10 7.75
CA LEU A 227 4.20 7.63 8.97
C LEU A 227 5.21 7.95 10.07
N SER A 228 6.20 7.09 10.28
CA SER A 228 7.20 7.24 11.35
C SER A 228 8.34 8.18 10.99
N ASP A 229 8.65 8.36 9.71
CA ASP A 229 9.89 9.02 9.25
C ASP A 229 9.63 10.31 8.47
N GLY A 230 8.39 10.57 8.05
CA GLY A 230 8.07 11.68 7.15
C GLY A 230 8.61 11.43 5.73
N TRP A 231 9.16 12.48 5.12
CA TRP A 231 9.75 12.41 3.79
C TRP A 231 11.09 11.69 3.81
N LEU A 232 11.17 10.54 3.14
CA LEU A 232 12.40 9.79 2.95
C LEU A 232 13.36 10.57 2.04
N SER A 233 14.66 10.49 2.31
CA SER A 233 15.70 10.92 1.36
C SER A 233 15.73 10.02 0.12
N VAL A 234 16.35 10.47 -0.97
CA VAL A 234 16.45 9.69 -2.22
C VAL A 234 17.04 8.31 -1.95
N ASP A 235 18.06 8.22 -1.10
CA ASP A 235 18.70 6.96 -0.74
C ASP A 235 17.82 6.05 0.12
N GLU A 236 17.09 6.61 1.09
CA GLU A 236 16.14 5.83 1.90
C GLU A 236 15.01 5.26 1.06
N SER A 237 14.55 5.99 0.04
CA SER A 237 13.49 5.51 -0.86
C SER A 237 13.93 4.38 -1.78
N LYS A 238 15.23 4.08 -1.90
CA LYS A 238 15.71 2.89 -2.62
C LYS A 238 15.37 1.59 -1.87
N ARG A 239 15.11 1.69 -0.56
CA ARG A 239 14.71 0.56 0.30
C ARG A 239 13.19 0.44 0.44
N ALA A 240 12.45 1.44 -0.01
CA ALA A 240 11.00 1.48 0.08
C ALA A 240 10.38 0.54 -0.96
N LEU A 241 9.40 -0.26 -0.55
CA LEU A 241 8.54 -0.99 -1.48
C LEU A 241 7.33 -0.14 -1.82
N ILE A 242 6.91 -0.16 -3.08
CA ILE A 242 5.69 0.51 -3.52
C ILE A 242 4.53 -0.44 -3.26
N ILE A 243 3.80 -0.18 -2.17
CA ILE A 243 2.56 -0.90 -1.87
C ILE A 243 1.43 -0.07 -2.44
N GLN A 244 0.88 -0.51 -3.57
CA GLN A 244 -0.26 0.16 -4.17
C GLN A 244 -1.47 0.07 -3.24
N HIS A 245 -2.31 1.11 -3.27
CA HIS A 245 -3.51 1.21 -2.44
C HIS A 245 -3.26 1.22 -0.93
N ASP A 246 -2.06 1.62 -0.48
CA ASP A 246 -1.76 1.81 0.94
C ASP A 246 -2.67 2.92 1.52
N PRO A 247 -3.64 2.58 2.40
CA PRO A 247 -4.59 3.52 2.94
C PRO A 247 -3.93 4.67 3.69
N VAL A 248 -2.84 4.42 4.41
CA VAL A 248 -2.17 5.49 5.18
C VAL A 248 -1.53 6.50 4.24
N ALA A 249 -0.87 6.03 3.18
CA ALA A 249 -0.25 6.90 2.19
C ALA A 249 -1.30 7.69 1.37
N ILE A 250 -2.40 7.04 0.98
CA ILE A 250 -3.50 7.69 0.24
C ILE A 250 -4.18 8.78 1.08
N HIS A 251 -4.53 8.49 2.33
CA HIS A 251 -5.14 9.50 3.20
C HIS A 251 -4.15 10.61 3.52
N MET A 252 -2.86 10.29 3.70
CA MET A 252 -1.82 11.31 3.86
C MET A 252 -1.74 12.22 2.64
N ARG A 253 -1.71 11.67 1.42
CA ARG A 253 -1.74 12.47 0.19
C ARG A 253 -2.97 13.38 0.16
N GLY A 254 -4.17 12.86 0.44
CA GLY A 254 -5.42 13.64 0.45
C GLY A 254 -5.37 14.83 1.41
N GLU A 255 -4.99 14.55 2.65
CA GLU A 255 -4.87 15.54 3.72
C GLU A 255 -3.76 16.56 3.48
N PHE A 256 -2.65 16.13 2.89
CA PHE A 256 -1.55 16.99 2.51
C PHE A 256 -1.95 17.91 1.36
N MET A 257 -2.50 17.37 0.27
CA MET A 257 -2.80 18.15 -0.94
C MET A 257 -3.91 19.17 -0.72
N SER A 258 -4.91 18.87 0.12
CA SER A 258 -5.96 19.82 0.47
C SER A 258 -5.44 21.10 1.15
N ARG A 259 -4.27 21.01 1.80
CA ARG A 259 -3.60 22.12 2.50
C ARG A 259 -2.45 22.71 1.70
N TYR A 260 -1.72 21.88 0.96
CA TYR A 260 -0.54 22.28 0.20
C TYR A 260 -0.89 22.97 -1.13
N MET A 261 -1.96 22.53 -1.81
CA MET A 261 -2.44 23.11 -3.08
C MET A 261 -3.98 23.21 -3.09
N PRO A 262 -4.58 24.06 -2.22
CA PRO A 262 -6.04 24.16 -2.07
C PRO A 262 -6.77 24.62 -3.34
N GLU A 263 -6.08 25.27 -4.28
CA GLU A 263 -6.60 25.69 -5.58
C GLU A 263 -6.85 24.52 -6.55
N SER A 264 -6.29 23.35 -6.27
CA SER A 264 -6.38 22.15 -7.10
C SER A 264 -7.09 21.01 -6.35
N PRO A 265 -8.39 21.13 -6.04
CA PRO A 265 -9.10 20.20 -5.15
C PRO A 265 -9.15 18.76 -5.68
N PHE A 266 -9.07 18.56 -7.00
CA PHE A 266 -9.00 17.24 -7.61
C PHE A 266 -7.75 16.44 -7.18
N LEU A 267 -6.72 17.10 -6.66
CA LEU A 267 -5.52 16.45 -6.14
C LEU A 267 -5.69 15.90 -4.74
N ALA A 268 -6.77 16.26 -4.03
CA ALA A 268 -7.08 15.81 -2.67
C ALA A 268 -8.03 14.59 -2.67
N GLU A 269 -8.90 14.47 -3.67
CA GLU A 269 -9.78 13.31 -3.90
C GLU A 269 -9.03 11.97 -3.93
#